data_AF-A0A2L0BMQ3-F1
#
_entry.id   AF-A0A2L0BMQ3-F1
#
_cell.length_a   1.000
_cell.length_b   1.000
_cell.length_c   1.000
_cell.angle_alpha   90.00
_cell.angle_beta   90.00
_cell.angle_gamma   90.00
#
_symmetry.space_group_name_H-M   'P 1'
#
loop_
_entity.id
_entity.type
_entity.pdbx_description
1 polymer ?
#
loop_
_entity_poly.entity_id
_entity_poly.type
_entity_poly.pdbx_seq_one_letter_code
_entity_poly.pdbx_strand_id
1 'polypeptide(L)'
;LGNKSITLYDIRAELNSRYKDLRSPFTSANPEELFDTLTKETPETFYIGKMVTATVIGITHKKPQGEQLDQANPVRNDETGLWQCPFCLKNDFPELSDVWNHFDAGACPGQATGVRLRLDNGISGYIHIKNLSDKHVTNPEERVSIGQLIHCRIIKIDVERFSVDCTSKSSDLADKNHEWRPNKDPYYDQESDEKDVRTEQEIKKNKQRQTYIKRVIVHPAFQNISFAEAEKFMVNMDQGEVVIRPSSKGSDHLTITWKVADKIY
;
A
#
# COMPACT_ATOMS: atom_id res chain seq x y z
N LEU A 1 -25.01 13.00 -70.21
CA LEU A 1 -26.16 12.84 -69.29
C LEU A 1 -25.59 12.79 -67.87
N GLY A 2 -25.85 13.80 -67.06
CA GLY A 2 -25.22 13.94 -65.73
C GLY A 2 -25.77 12.92 -64.74
N ASN A 3 -24.90 12.22 -64.02
CA ASN A 3 -25.28 11.29 -62.96
C ASN A 3 -25.76 12.09 -61.73
N LYS A 4 -27.08 12.29 -61.63
CA LYS A 4 -27.74 13.08 -60.57
C LYS A 4 -28.52 12.21 -59.57
N SER A 5 -28.15 10.93 -59.44
CA SER A 5 -28.83 9.98 -58.56
C SER A 5 -28.92 10.48 -57.12
N ILE A 6 -27.82 11.01 -56.57
CA ILE A 6 -27.74 11.56 -55.21
C ILE A 6 -28.70 12.75 -55.04
N THR A 7 -28.67 13.71 -55.98
CA THR A 7 -29.57 14.87 -55.94
C THR A 7 -31.05 14.47 -55.99
N LEU A 8 -31.39 13.43 -56.76
CA LEU A 8 -32.76 12.92 -56.80
C LEU A 8 -33.15 12.20 -55.49
N TYR A 9 -32.22 11.52 -54.82
CA TYR A 9 -32.42 10.96 -53.49
C TYR A 9 -32.67 12.06 -52.45
N ASP A 10 -31.90 13.15 -52.47
CA ASP A 10 -32.05 14.27 -51.54
C ASP A 10 -33.39 15.00 -51.75
N ILE A 11 -33.76 15.27 -53.01
CA ILE A 11 -35.07 15.87 -53.35
C ILE A 11 -36.21 14.96 -52.89
N ARG A 12 -36.11 13.63 -53.09
CA ARG A 12 -37.11 12.67 -52.62
C ARG A 12 -37.20 12.66 -51.09
N ALA A 13 -36.07 12.74 -50.39
CA ALA A 13 -36.04 12.78 -48.93
C ALA A 13 -36.69 14.07 -48.38
N GLU A 14 -36.39 15.23 -48.98
CA GLU A 14 -36.99 16.53 -48.63
C GLU A 14 -38.50 16.59 -48.92
N LEU A 15 -38.96 15.98 -50.03
CA LEU A 15 -40.38 15.91 -50.34
C LEU A 15 -41.15 15.02 -49.34
N ASN A 16 -40.51 13.96 -48.82
CA ASN A 16 -41.12 13.08 -47.81
C ASN A 16 -41.05 13.67 -46.39
N SER A 17 -40.05 14.48 -46.07
CA SER A 17 -39.86 15.10 -44.75
C SER A 17 -39.12 16.41 -44.90
N ARG A 18 -39.89 17.49 -45.09
CA ARG A 18 -39.37 18.81 -45.43
C ARG A 18 -38.51 19.38 -44.31
N TYR A 19 -37.29 19.82 -44.64
CA TYR A 19 -36.32 20.38 -43.68
C TYR A 19 -36.08 19.47 -42.47
N LYS A 20 -36.03 18.15 -42.69
CA LYS A 20 -35.76 17.20 -41.61
C LYS A 20 -34.40 17.52 -40.99
N ASP A 21 -34.37 17.64 -39.67
CA ASP A 21 -33.11 17.75 -38.94
C ASP A 21 -32.34 16.43 -39.07
N LEU A 22 -31.20 16.49 -39.76
CA LEU A 22 -30.30 15.35 -39.96
C LEU A 22 -29.27 15.21 -38.83
N ARG A 23 -29.29 16.13 -37.85
CA ARG A 23 -28.43 15.99 -36.67
C ARG A 23 -28.83 14.72 -35.92
N SER A 24 -27.83 14.10 -35.31
CA SER A 24 -28.10 13.10 -34.28
C SER A 24 -28.96 13.74 -33.18
N PRO A 25 -29.92 13.00 -32.61
CA PRO A 25 -30.65 13.48 -31.45
C PRO A 25 -29.66 13.82 -30.34
N PHE A 26 -30.03 14.78 -29.50
CA PHE A 26 -29.23 15.12 -28.34
C PHE A 26 -29.12 13.90 -27.42
N THR A 27 -27.89 13.52 -27.09
CA THR A 27 -27.58 12.48 -26.11
C THR A 27 -26.94 13.17 -24.91
N SER A 28 -27.52 12.97 -23.72
CA SER A 28 -26.88 13.40 -22.47
C SER A 28 -25.65 12.55 -22.21
N ALA A 29 -24.65 13.14 -21.54
CA ALA A 29 -23.42 12.44 -21.20
C ALA A 29 -23.69 11.18 -20.37
N ASN A 30 -22.98 10.12 -20.71
CA ASN A 30 -23.06 8.82 -20.02
C ASN A 30 -22.41 8.95 -18.62
N PRO A 31 -22.71 8.08 -17.64
CA PRO A 31 -22.04 8.10 -16.34
C PRO A 31 -20.51 8.03 -16.43
N GLU A 32 -19.98 7.26 -17.39
CA GLU A 32 -18.54 7.19 -17.67
C GLU A 32 -18.00 8.50 -18.25
N GLU A 33 -18.69 9.09 -19.23
CA GLU A 33 -18.29 10.39 -19.80
C GLU A 33 -18.38 11.52 -18.76
N LEU A 34 -19.38 11.48 -17.87
CA LEU A 34 -19.49 12.39 -16.74
C LEU A 34 -18.34 12.20 -15.75
N PHE A 35 -17.98 10.94 -15.48
CA PHE A 35 -16.86 10.61 -14.63
C PHE A 35 -15.55 11.19 -15.19
N ASP A 36 -15.27 10.92 -16.46
CA ASP A 36 -14.07 11.41 -17.15
C ASP A 36 -14.05 12.95 -17.22
N THR A 37 -15.21 13.57 -17.49
CA THR A 37 -15.32 15.04 -17.58
C THR A 37 -15.07 15.72 -16.23
N LEU A 38 -15.58 15.15 -15.13
CA LEU A 38 -15.49 15.74 -13.80
C LEU A 38 -14.15 15.45 -13.11
N THR A 39 -13.63 14.24 -13.27
CA THR A 39 -12.38 13.81 -12.62
C THR A 39 -11.15 14.13 -13.47
N LYS A 40 -11.33 14.34 -14.79
CA LYS A 40 -10.28 14.48 -15.79
C LYS A 40 -9.33 13.28 -15.86
N GLU A 41 -9.78 12.14 -15.36
CA GLU A 41 -9.09 10.86 -15.49
C GLU A 41 -9.61 10.14 -16.74
N THR A 42 -8.77 9.31 -17.34
CA THR A 42 -9.17 8.41 -18.44
C THR A 42 -9.11 6.96 -17.96
N PRO A 43 -9.72 6.00 -18.69
CA PRO A 43 -9.56 4.58 -18.39
C PRO A 43 -8.10 4.10 -18.44
N GLU A 44 -7.19 4.85 -19.07
CA GLU A 44 -5.75 4.55 -19.09
C GLU A 44 -5.04 5.07 -17.83
N THR A 45 -5.48 6.22 -17.31
CA THR A 45 -4.91 6.79 -16.09
C THR A 45 -5.62 6.30 -14.84
N PHE A 46 -6.84 5.78 -14.89
CA PHE A 46 -7.60 5.37 -13.72
C PHE A 46 -8.35 4.07 -13.98
N TYR A 47 -7.64 2.96 -13.74
CA TYR A 47 -8.14 1.60 -13.98
C TYR A 47 -8.04 0.71 -12.74
N ILE A 48 -8.80 -0.38 -12.79
CA ILE A 48 -8.79 -1.45 -11.79
C ILE A 48 -7.40 -2.12 -11.78
N GLY A 49 -6.72 -2.05 -10.65
CA GLY A 49 -5.33 -2.52 -10.49
C GLY A 49 -4.30 -1.40 -10.38
N LYS A 50 -4.66 -0.16 -10.72
CA LYS A 50 -3.75 0.97 -10.55
C LYS A 50 -3.43 1.19 -9.07
N MET A 51 -2.15 1.40 -8.77
CA MET A 51 -1.69 1.86 -7.47
C MET A 51 -1.84 3.38 -7.40
N VAL A 52 -2.53 3.84 -6.36
CA VAL A 52 -2.80 5.26 -6.10
C VAL A 52 -2.45 5.60 -4.65
N THR A 53 -2.17 6.87 -4.42
CA THR A 53 -2.07 7.45 -3.09
C THR A 53 -3.43 7.98 -2.66
N ALA A 54 -3.77 7.79 -1.39
CA ALA A 54 -4.99 8.32 -0.83
C ALA A 54 -4.78 8.76 0.62
N THR A 55 -5.53 9.76 1.04
CA THR A 55 -5.53 10.26 2.42
C THR A 55 -6.63 9.59 3.22
N VAL A 56 -6.31 9.09 4.41
CA VAL A 56 -7.31 8.51 5.32
C VAL A 56 -8.20 9.61 5.89
N ILE A 57 -9.49 9.59 5.59
CA ILE A 57 -10.47 10.55 6.11
C ILE A 57 -11.00 10.09 7.47
N GLY A 58 -11.23 8.78 7.62
CA GLY A 58 -11.83 8.25 8.84
C GLY A 58 -12.10 6.76 8.77
N ILE A 59 -12.48 6.19 9.91
CA ILE A 59 -12.75 4.76 10.06
C ILE A 59 -14.26 4.57 10.21
N THR A 60 -14.81 3.66 9.40
CA THR A 60 -16.23 3.30 9.47
C THR A 60 -16.41 2.19 10.51
N HIS A 61 -17.35 2.40 11.43
CA HIS A 61 -17.71 1.43 12.45
C HIS A 61 -19.15 0.97 12.24
N LYS A 62 -19.41 -0.30 12.56
CA LYS A 62 -20.74 -0.89 12.56
C LYS A 62 -21.14 -1.21 13.99
N LYS A 63 -22.23 -0.59 14.43
CA LYS A 63 -22.81 -0.86 15.75
C LYS A 63 -23.33 -2.31 15.82
N PRO A 64 -23.06 -3.02 16.92
CA PRO A 64 -23.64 -4.35 17.15
C PRO A 64 -25.17 -4.26 17.26
N GLN A 65 -25.87 -5.28 16.77
CA GLN A 65 -27.33 -5.43 16.92
C GLN A 65 -27.67 -6.11 18.26
N GLY A 66 -28.93 -6.00 18.72
CA GLY A 66 -29.37 -6.48 20.04
C GLY A 66 -28.95 -7.91 20.38
N GLU A 67 -29.17 -8.88 19.49
CA GLU A 67 -28.76 -10.27 19.71
C GLU A 67 -27.24 -10.46 19.85
N GLN A 68 -26.44 -9.58 19.23
CA GLN A 68 -24.98 -9.61 19.36
C GLN A 68 -24.52 -9.00 20.69
N LEU A 69 -25.30 -8.07 21.25
CA LEU A 69 -25.06 -7.51 22.60
C LEU A 69 -25.25 -8.59 23.67
N ASP A 70 -26.29 -9.41 23.53
CA ASP A 70 -26.59 -10.49 24.48
C ASP A 70 -25.51 -11.59 24.51
N GLN A 71 -24.77 -11.74 23.41
CA GLN A 71 -23.64 -12.69 23.29
C GLN A 71 -22.27 -12.05 23.59
N ALA A 72 -22.23 -10.77 23.95
CA ALA A 72 -20.99 -10.07 24.22
C ALA A 72 -20.37 -10.56 25.52
N ASN A 73 -19.09 -10.93 25.49
CA ASN A 73 -18.32 -11.30 26.68
C ASN A 73 -17.15 -10.31 26.86
N PRO A 74 -17.32 -9.27 27.70
CA PRO A 74 -16.23 -8.37 28.04
C PRO A 74 -15.07 -9.11 28.67
N VAL A 75 -13.84 -8.78 28.28
CA VAL A 75 -12.62 -9.43 28.79
C VAL A 75 -11.92 -8.45 29.73
N ARG A 76 -11.48 -8.92 30.90
CA ARG A 76 -10.64 -8.14 31.80
C ARG A 76 -9.18 -8.39 31.47
N ASN A 77 -8.41 -7.33 31.31
CA ASN A 77 -6.97 -7.45 31.12
C ASN A 77 -6.29 -7.69 32.48
N ASP A 78 -5.51 -8.77 32.60
CA ASP A 78 -4.80 -9.13 33.81
C ASP A 78 -3.68 -8.13 34.19
N GLU A 79 -3.09 -7.44 33.21
CA GLU A 79 -1.98 -6.50 33.45
C GLU A 79 -2.45 -5.12 33.91
N THR A 80 -3.51 -4.59 33.30
CA THR A 80 -4.03 -3.25 33.64
C THR A 80 -5.16 -3.30 34.67
N GLY A 81 -5.77 -4.47 34.87
CA GLY A 81 -6.94 -4.65 35.73
C GLY A 81 -8.22 -4.00 35.20
N LEU A 82 -8.17 -3.40 34.00
CA LEU A 82 -9.28 -2.74 33.33
C LEU A 82 -10.01 -3.71 32.40
N TRP A 83 -11.30 -3.46 32.23
CA TRP A 83 -12.17 -4.18 31.32
C TRP A 83 -12.07 -3.62 29.91
N GLN A 84 -12.11 -4.53 28.94
CA GLN A 84 -12.09 -4.24 27.52
C GLN A 84 -13.44 -4.55 26.88
N CYS A 85 -13.93 -3.60 26.09
CA CYS A 85 -15.11 -3.79 25.27
C CYS A 85 -14.79 -4.70 24.07
N PRO A 86 -15.55 -5.79 23.82
CA PRO A 86 -15.30 -6.73 22.73
C PRO A 86 -15.58 -6.16 21.32
N PHE A 87 -16.32 -5.05 21.21
CA PHE A 87 -16.68 -4.46 19.91
C PHE A 87 -15.78 -3.30 19.52
N CYS A 88 -15.62 -2.31 20.41
CA CYS A 88 -14.82 -1.12 20.12
C CYS A 88 -13.37 -1.22 20.64
N LEU A 89 -13.02 -2.31 21.32
CA LEU A 89 -11.68 -2.60 21.86
C LEU A 89 -11.12 -1.59 22.87
N LYS A 90 -11.93 -0.60 23.29
CA LYS A 90 -11.58 0.34 24.37
C LYS A 90 -11.36 -0.42 25.68
N ASN A 91 -10.28 -0.08 26.37
CA ASN A 91 -9.78 -0.76 27.57
C ASN A 91 -9.71 0.16 28.80
N ASP A 92 -10.52 1.22 28.85
CA ASP A 92 -10.54 2.24 29.90
C ASP A 92 -11.58 1.98 31.01
N PHE A 93 -12.22 0.80 31.06
CA PHE A 93 -13.34 0.55 31.95
C PHE A 93 -12.89 -0.05 33.29
N PRO A 94 -13.12 0.59 34.46
CA PRO A 94 -12.73 0.03 35.76
C PRO A 94 -13.57 -1.19 36.16
N GLU A 95 -14.87 -1.16 35.89
CA GLU A 95 -15.82 -2.21 36.29
C GLU A 95 -16.58 -2.80 35.10
N LEU A 96 -17.06 -4.03 35.26
CA LEU A 96 -17.88 -4.71 34.23
C LEU A 96 -19.16 -3.93 33.93
N SER A 97 -19.80 -3.35 34.95
CA SER A 97 -21.01 -2.55 34.82
C SER A 97 -20.83 -1.31 33.93
N ASP A 98 -19.62 -0.72 33.90
CA ASP A 98 -19.32 0.43 33.04
C ASP A 98 -19.29 0.03 31.56
N VAL A 99 -18.88 -1.21 31.25
CA VAL A 99 -18.93 -1.76 29.89
C VAL A 99 -20.37 -1.93 29.42
N TRP A 100 -21.27 -2.41 30.29
CA TRP A 100 -22.69 -2.55 29.98
C TRP A 100 -23.39 -1.19 29.84
N ASN A 101 -23.09 -0.24 30.72
CA ASN A 101 -23.56 1.15 30.58
C ASN A 101 -23.11 1.78 29.25
N HIS A 102 -21.89 1.48 28.79
CA HIS A 102 -21.38 1.93 27.50
C HIS A 102 -22.18 1.36 26.31
N PHE A 103 -22.71 0.16 26.43
CA PHE A 103 -23.61 -0.44 25.44
C PHE A 103 -25.00 0.18 25.46
N ASP A 104 -25.62 0.25 26.64
CA ASP A 104 -26.99 0.73 26.81
C ASP A 104 -27.13 2.22 26.48
N ALA A 105 -26.10 3.03 26.79
CA ALA A 105 -26.04 4.43 26.40
C ALA A 105 -25.76 4.65 24.90
N GLY A 106 -25.49 3.59 24.13
CA GLY A 106 -25.17 3.69 22.70
C GLY A 106 -23.85 4.41 22.41
N ALA A 107 -22.98 4.56 23.43
CA ALA A 107 -21.69 5.22 23.34
C ALA A 107 -20.63 4.36 22.61
N CYS A 108 -20.93 3.09 22.38
CA CYS A 108 -20.06 2.18 21.63
C CYS A 108 -20.09 2.51 20.13
N PRO A 109 -18.94 2.86 19.52
CA PRO A 109 -18.86 3.03 18.07
C PRO A 109 -19.09 1.71 17.32
N GLY A 110 -18.87 0.57 17.99
CA GLY A 110 -19.00 -0.78 17.43
C GLY A 110 -17.72 -1.28 16.79
N GLN A 111 -17.84 -2.34 16.00
CA GLN A 111 -16.69 -2.97 15.34
C GLN A 111 -16.31 -2.22 14.07
N ALA A 112 -15.01 -1.96 13.89
CA ALA A 112 -14.53 -1.30 12.68
C ALA A 112 -14.69 -2.21 11.45
N THR A 113 -15.34 -1.69 10.40
CA THR A 113 -15.64 -2.44 9.17
C THR A 113 -14.74 -2.08 8.00
N GLY A 114 -14.19 -0.87 8.00
CA GLY A 114 -13.33 -0.39 6.94
C GLY A 114 -12.88 1.05 7.13
N VAL A 115 -12.04 1.51 6.21
CA VAL A 115 -11.38 2.81 6.24
C VAL A 115 -11.87 3.62 5.04
N ARG A 116 -12.31 4.86 5.27
CA ARG A 116 -12.68 5.82 4.24
C ARG A 116 -11.46 6.62 3.83
N LEU A 117 -11.27 6.73 2.52
CA LEU A 117 -10.15 7.41 1.91
C LEU A 117 -10.64 8.54 1.01
N ARG A 118 -9.77 9.53 0.80
CA ARG A 118 -9.89 10.54 -0.24
C ARG A 118 -8.72 10.39 -1.19
N LEU A 119 -9.00 10.18 -2.47
CA LEU A 119 -7.97 10.22 -3.50
C LEU A 119 -7.67 11.67 -3.88
N ASP A 120 -6.50 11.91 -4.46
CA ASP A 120 -6.06 13.25 -4.89
C ASP A 120 -6.97 13.85 -5.98
N ASN A 121 -7.62 13.00 -6.78
CA ASN A 121 -8.60 13.40 -7.79
C ASN A 121 -10.00 13.72 -7.20
N GLY A 122 -10.15 13.75 -5.87
CA GLY A 122 -11.40 14.09 -5.18
C GLY A 122 -12.40 12.93 -5.07
N ILE A 123 -12.08 11.74 -5.61
CA ILE A 123 -12.91 10.54 -5.51
C ILE A 123 -12.88 9.98 -4.09
N SER A 124 -14.03 9.47 -3.64
CA SER A 124 -14.13 8.80 -2.34
C SER A 124 -13.68 7.34 -2.45
N GLY A 125 -12.67 6.96 -1.67
CA GLY A 125 -12.18 5.59 -1.59
C GLY A 125 -12.68 4.86 -0.35
N TYR A 126 -12.79 3.54 -0.43
CA TYR A 126 -13.14 2.68 0.70
C TYR A 126 -12.24 1.43 0.72
N ILE A 127 -11.65 1.14 1.88
CA ILE A 127 -10.88 -0.09 2.12
C ILE A 127 -11.63 -0.93 3.14
N HIS A 128 -12.01 -2.15 2.76
CA HIS A 128 -12.51 -3.15 3.71
C HIS A 128 -11.41 -3.54 4.71
N ILE A 129 -11.76 -3.78 5.99
CA ILE A 129 -10.77 -4.16 7.01
C ILE A 129 -9.96 -5.41 6.63
N LYS A 130 -10.58 -6.36 5.92
CA LYS A 130 -9.92 -7.57 5.38
C LYS A 130 -8.84 -7.26 4.34
N ASN A 131 -8.91 -6.08 3.71
CA ASN A 131 -8.01 -5.62 2.66
C ASN A 131 -7.04 -4.52 3.13
N LEU A 132 -7.01 -4.24 4.44
CA LEU A 132 -6.09 -3.25 5.00
C LEU A 132 -4.66 -3.79 5.14
N SER A 133 -4.52 -5.08 5.46
CA SER A 133 -3.21 -5.73 5.62
C SER A 133 -3.29 -7.23 5.32
N ASP A 134 -2.14 -7.86 5.09
CA ASP A 134 -2.01 -9.32 4.97
C ASP A 134 -2.19 -10.01 6.33
N LYS A 135 -1.83 -9.32 7.41
CA LYS A 135 -2.07 -9.79 8.77
C LYS A 135 -3.50 -9.50 9.17
N HIS A 136 -4.07 -10.34 10.04
CA HIS A 136 -5.37 -10.05 10.62
C HIS A 136 -5.26 -8.78 11.48
N VAL A 137 -6.06 -7.77 11.15
CA VAL A 137 -6.13 -6.50 11.88
C VAL A 137 -7.51 -6.40 12.48
N THR A 138 -7.60 -6.37 13.81
CA THR A 138 -8.86 -6.19 14.53
C THR A 138 -9.11 -4.70 14.80
N ASN A 139 -8.07 -3.93 15.13
CA ASN A 139 -8.15 -2.49 15.28
C ASN A 139 -7.43 -1.76 14.12
N PRO A 140 -8.15 -1.10 13.19
CA PRO A 140 -7.50 -0.37 12.10
C PRO A 140 -6.69 0.84 12.57
N GLU A 141 -6.97 1.39 13.76
CA GLU A 141 -6.22 2.55 14.30
C GLU A 141 -4.75 2.25 14.57
N GLU A 142 -4.39 0.99 14.85
CA GLU A 142 -2.98 0.59 15.01
C GLU A 142 -2.18 0.73 13.72
N ARG A 143 -2.86 0.74 12.57
CA ARG A 143 -2.22 0.69 11.27
C ARG A 143 -2.38 1.94 10.44
N VAL A 144 -3.49 2.65 10.62
CA VAL A 144 -3.80 3.89 9.92
C VAL A 144 -4.26 4.96 10.88
N SER A 145 -3.72 6.16 10.71
CA SER A 145 -4.19 7.37 11.40
C SER A 145 -5.00 8.25 10.46
N ILE A 146 -5.94 9.01 11.01
CA ILE A 146 -6.70 10.00 10.24
C ILE A 146 -5.74 11.07 9.72
N GLY A 147 -5.85 11.40 8.44
CA GLY A 147 -4.94 12.33 7.73
C GLY A 147 -3.67 11.67 7.19
N GLN A 148 -3.43 10.39 7.46
CA GLN A 148 -2.25 9.69 6.94
C GLN A 148 -2.41 9.40 5.43
N LEU A 149 -1.31 9.54 4.69
CA LEU A 149 -1.21 9.08 3.30
C LEU A 149 -0.94 7.57 3.27
N ILE A 150 -1.76 6.84 2.52
CA ILE A 150 -1.66 5.40 2.31
C ILE A 150 -1.58 5.09 0.82
N HIS A 151 -0.73 4.12 0.47
CA HIS A 151 -0.73 3.53 -0.87
C HIS A 151 -1.77 2.43 -0.93
N CYS A 152 -2.65 2.51 -1.92
CA CYS A 152 -3.66 1.50 -2.14
C CYS A 152 -3.80 1.19 -3.62
N ARG A 153 -4.32 0.00 -3.92
CA ARG A 153 -4.61 -0.45 -5.27
C ARG A 153 -6.11 -0.48 -5.48
N ILE A 154 -6.58 0.02 -6.62
CA ILE A 154 -8.00 0.04 -6.96
C ILE A 154 -8.46 -1.38 -7.30
N ILE A 155 -9.52 -1.86 -6.65
CA ILE A 155 -10.12 -3.18 -6.91
C ILE A 155 -11.39 -3.03 -7.75
N LYS A 156 -12.17 -1.99 -7.48
CA LYS A 156 -13.44 -1.73 -8.15
C LYS A 156 -13.69 -0.23 -8.25
N ILE A 157 -14.28 0.18 -9.36
CA ILE A 157 -14.69 1.57 -9.63
C ILE A 157 -16.21 1.58 -9.82
N ASP A 158 -16.92 2.35 -9.00
CA ASP A 158 -18.34 2.64 -9.17
C ASP A 158 -18.50 4.06 -9.74
N VAL A 159 -18.63 4.16 -11.06
CA VAL A 159 -18.69 5.43 -11.80
C VAL A 159 -19.90 6.28 -11.43
N GLU A 160 -21.05 5.67 -11.13
CA GLU A 160 -22.28 6.40 -10.78
C GLU A 160 -22.18 7.13 -9.43
N ARG A 161 -21.42 6.56 -8.49
CA ARG A 161 -21.30 7.09 -7.12
C ARG A 161 -20.01 7.85 -6.88
N PHE A 162 -19.14 7.94 -7.89
CA PHE A 162 -17.79 8.51 -7.75
C PHE A 162 -17.05 7.89 -6.56
N SER A 163 -17.19 6.56 -6.41
CA SER A 163 -16.60 5.82 -5.30
C SER A 163 -15.75 4.66 -5.81
N VAL A 164 -14.64 4.39 -5.11
CA VAL A 164 -13.74 3.28 -5.44
C VAL A 164 -13.48 2.41 -4.24
N ASP A 165 -13.45 1.10 -4.47
CA ASP A 165 -12.97 0.15 -3.48
C ASP A 165 -11.49 -0.12 -3.70
N CYS A 166 -10.72 -0.08 -2.62
CA CYS A 166 -9.27 -0.22 -2.67
C CYS A 166 -8.76 -1.32 -1.71
N THR A 167 -7.56 -1.83 -1.99
CA THR A 167 -6.78 -2.71 -1.11
C THR A 167 -5.46 -2.04 -0.73
N SER A 168 -5.01 -2.24 0.51
CA SER A 168 -3.70 -1.81 1.00
C SER A 168 -2.88 -3.01 1.52
N LYS A 169 -3.22 -4.24 1.12
CA LYS A 169 -2.41 -5.40 1.48
C LYS A 169 -1.00 -5.26 0.87
N SER A 170 0.01 -5.66 1.62
CA SER A 170 1.39 -5.59 1.15
C SER A 170 1.63 -6.57 0.00
N SER A 171 0.91 -7.70 -0.05
CA SER A 171 0.93 -8.63 -1.19
C SER A 171 0.40 -8.00 -2.48
N ASP A 172 -0.77 -7.35 -2.40
CA ASP A 172 -1.40 -6.65 -3.52
C ASP A 172 -0.55 -5.46 -3.98
N LEU A 173 0.01 -4.68 -3.04
CA LEU A 173 0.88 -3.55 -3.37
C LEU A 173 2.19 -3.99 -4.01
N ALA A 174 2.78 -5.10 -3.55
CA ALA A 174 4.01 -5.64 -4.12
C ALA A 174 3.80 -6.36 -5.46
N ASP A 175 2.54 -6.50 -5.92
CA ASP A 175 2.19 -7.12 -7.19
C ASP A 175 2.83 -8.51 -7.37
N LYS A 176 2.91 -9.30 -6.30
CA LYS A 176 3.64 -10.58 -6.32
C LYS A 176 3.11 -11.55 -7.38
N ASN A 177 1.83 -11.43 -7.72
CA ASN A 177 1.17 -12.28 -8.70
C ASN A 177 1.20 -11.72 -10.14
N HIS A 178 1.74 -10.51 -10.36
CA HIS A 178 1.77 -9.81 -11.68
C HIS A 178 0.39 -9.63 -12.34
N GLU A 179 -0.70 -9.73 -11.58
CA GLU A 179 -2.07 -9.72 -12.13
C GLU A 179 -2.53 -8.33 -12.58
N TRP A 180 -1.86 -7.26 -12.13
CA TRP A 180 -2.37 -5.90 -12.25
C TRP A 180 -1.50 -4.98 -13.12
N ARG A 181 -0.45 -5.53 -13.75
CA ARG A 181 0.36 -4.75 -14.69
C ARG A 181 -0.41 -4.60 -16.01
N PRO A 182 -0.53 -3.38 -16.55
CA PRO A 182 -1.05 -3.21 -17.89
C PRO A 182 -0.15 -3.97 -18.88
N ASN A 183 -0.74 -4.43 -19.98
CA ASN A 183 0.02 -5.06 -21.05
C ASN A 183 1.12 -4.10 -21.53
N LYS A 184 2.36 -4.59 -21.57
CA LYS A 184 3.50 -3.85 -22.12
C LYS A 184 3.20 -3.54 -23.58
N ASP A 185 3.53 -2.34 -24.02
CA ASP A 185 3.28 -1.93 -25.41
C ASP A 185 4.18 -2.72 -26.38
N PRO A 186 3.83 -2.82 -27.67
CA PRO A 186 4.61 -3.58 -28.65
C PRO A 186 6.04 -3.06 -28.87
N TYR A 187 6.31 -1.79 -28.53
CA TYR A 187 7.63 -1.17 -28.64
C TYR A 187 8.36 -1.11 -27.29
N TYR A 188 7.83 -1.77 -26.24
CA TYR A 188 8.49 -1.85 -24.95
C TYR A 188 9.80 -2.63 -25.08
N ASP A 189 10.90 -1.99 -24.71
CA ASP A 189 12.22 -2.62 -24.69
C ASP A 189 12.33 -3.59 -23.51
N GLN A 190 11.89 -4.83 -23.75
CA GLN A 190 11.93 -5.91 -22.76
C GLN A 190 13.36 -6.25 -22.35
N GLU A 191 14.33 -6.17 -23.27
CA GLU A 191 15.72 -6.51 -22.99
C GLU A 191 16.36 -5.55 -22.00
N SER A 192 16.07 -4.26 -22.12
CA SER A 192 16.55 -3.24 -21.18
C SER A 192 15.92 -3.41 -19.79
N ASP A 193 14.61 -3.61 -19.71
CA ASP A 193 13.88 -3.88 -18.44
C ASP A 193 14.44 -5.11 -17.71
N GLU A 194 14.67 -6.21 -18.43
CA GLU A 194 15.24 -7.43 -17.86
C GLU A 194 16.67 -7.23 -17.35
N LYS A 195 17.50 -6.46 -18.05
CA LYS A 195 18.86 -6.11 -17.61
C LYS A 195 18.84 -5.27 -16.34
N ASP A 196 17.96 -4.28 -16.26
CA ASP A 196 17.84 -3.41 -15.08
C ASP A 196 17.35 -4.20 -13.86
N VAL A 197 16.32 -5.03 -14.04
CA VAL A 197 15.81 -5.92 -12.98
C VAL A 197 16.90 -6.88 -12.50
N ARG A 198 17.68 -7.47 -13.42
CA ARG A 198 18.79 -8.36 -13.07
C ARG A 198 19.87 -7.64 -12.28
N THR A 199 20.24 -6.43 -12.72
CA THR A 199 21.23 -5.58 -12.05
C THR A 199 20.77 -5.20 -10.63
N GLU A 200 19.52 -4.79 -10.46
CA GLU A 200 18.95 -4.50 -9.14
C GLU A 200 18.92 -5.72 -8.22
N GLN A 201 18.59 -6.90 -8.76
CA GLN A 201 18.63 -8.15 -8.00
C GLN A 201 20.05 -8.51 -7.57
N GLU A 202 21.04 -8.32 -8.43
CA GLU A 202 22.45 -8.53 -8.08
C GLU A 202 22.93 -7.54 -7.02
N ILE A 203 22.55 -6.26 -7.11
CA ILE A 203 22.83 -5.24 -6.09
C ILE A 203 22.20 -5.64 -4.75
N LYS A 204 20.93 -6.07 -4.75
CA LYS A 204 20.23 -6.53 -3.53
C LYS A 204 20.92 -7.76 -2.94
N LYS A 205 21.27 -8.77 -3.76
CA LYS A 205 22.00 -9.96 -3.32
C LYS A 205 23.38 -9.61 -2.76
N ASN A 206 24.11 -8.67 -3.38
CA ASN A 206 25.41 -8.23 -2.89
C ASN A 206 25.30 -7.50 -1.54
N LYS A 207 24.29 -6.63 -1.35
CA LYS A 207 24.00 -6.02 -0.05
C LYS A 207 23.65 -7.07 1.01
N GLN A 208 22.90 -8.10 0.66
CA GLN A 208 22.52 -9.18 1.57
C GLN A 208 23.70 -10.09 1.93
N ARG A 209 24.64 -10.33 0.99
CA ARG A 209 25.90 -11.06 1.25
C ARG A 209 26.86 -10.27 2.15
N GLN A 210 26.82 -8.95 2.11
CA GLN A 210 27.59 -8.08 3.02
C GLN A 210 27.00 -8.02 4.45
N THR A 211 25.92 -8.76 4.75
CA THR A 211 25.37 -8.81 6.10
C THR A 211 26.42 -9.42 7.04
N TYR A 212 26.97 -8.55 7.88
CA TYR A 212 27.98 -8.84 8.86
C TYR A 212 27.56 -10.00 9.78
N ILE A 213 28.24 -11.15 9.68
CA ILE A 213 28.00 -12.31 10.55
C ILE A 213 28.82 -12.13 11.83
N LYS A 214 28.15 -11.82 12.94
CA LYS A 214 28.76 -11.83 14.28
C LYS A 214 29.24 -13.25 14.60
N ARG A 215 30.54 -13.44 14.87
CA ARG A 215 31.09 -14.73 15.30
C ARG A 215 31.42 -14.71 16.80
N VAL A 216 31.25 -15.85 17.46
CA VAL A 216 31.69 -16.01 18.86
C VAL A 216 33.02 -16.76 18.82
N ILE A 217 34.13 -16.01 18.81
CA ILE A 217 35.48 -16.56 18.87
C ILE A 217 36.11 -16.06 20.17
N VAL A 218 36.54 -16.98 21.03
CA VAL A 218 37.17 -16.66 22.31
C VAL A 218 38.65 -16.41 22.07
N HIS A 219 38.99 -15.15 21.73
CA HIS A 219 40.38 -14.71 21.58
C HIS A 219 40.51 -13.24 21.98
N PRO A 220 41.52 -12.85 22.78
CA PRO A 220 41.64 -11.49 23.33
C PRO A 220 41.78 -10.41 22.25
N ALA A 221 42.42 -10.73 21.12
CA ALA A 221 42.56 -9.81 19.98
C ALA A 221 41.42 -9.91 18.95
N PHE A 222 40.39 -10.75 19.18
CA PHE A 222 39.28 -10.89 18.24
C PHE A 222 38.15 -9.93 18.56
N GLN A 223 37.77 -9.13 17.56
CA GLN A 223 36.71 -8.13 17.66
C GLN A 223 35.73 -8.28 16.51
N ASN A 224 34.44 -8.24 16.84
CA ASN A 224 33.39 -8.28 15.84
C ASN A 224 33.15 -6.88 15.23
N ILE A 225 34.10 -6.41 14.41
CA ILE A 225 34.06 -5.08 13.76
C ILE A 225 34.34 -5.14 12.25
N SER A 226 33.85 -4.15 11.50
CA SER A 226 34.13 -3.97 10.06
C SER A 226 35.53 -3.38 9.81
N PHE A 227 35.97 -3.33 8.54
CA PHE A 227 37.25 -2.71 8.17
C PHE A 227 37.34 -1.24 8.59
N ALA A 228 36.31 -0.44 8.30
CA ALA A 228 36.28 0.98 8.62
C ALA A 228 36.23 1.25 10.14
N GLU A 229 35.63 0.34 10.91
CA GLU A 229 35.64 0.42 12.37
C GLU A 229 37.00 -0.01 12.94
N ALA A 230 37.65 -1.01 12.34
CA ALA A 230 38.99 -1.46 12.72
C ALA A 230 40.04 -0.36 12.52
N GLU A 231 40.01 0.36 11.39
CA GLU A 231 40.90 1.50 11.16
C GLU A 231 40.76 2.56 12.26
N LYS A 232 39.52 2.92 12.63
CA LYS A 232 39.25 3.88 13.70
C LYS A 232 39.73 3.38 15.06
N PHE A 233 39.54 2.09 15.35
CA PHE A 233 39.97 1.48 16.60
C PHE A 233 41.50 1.44 16.73
N MET A 234 42.20 1.19 15.61
CA MET A 234 43.66 1.10 15.54
C MET A 234 44.39 2.44 15.62
N VAL A 235 43.70 3.56 15.40
CA VAL A 235 44.29 4.89 15.65
C VAL A 235 44.77 5.00 17.11
N ASN A 236 43.98 4.49 18.06
CA ASN A 236 44.26 4.59 19.50
C ASN A 236 45.14 3.46 20.07
N MET A 237 45.54 2.50 19.25
CA MET A 237 46.35 1.34 19.64
C MET A 237 47.85 1.63 19.53
N ASP A 238 48.68 0.88 20.27
CA ASP A 238 50.13 0.99 20.19
C ASP A 238 50.68 0.31 18.91
N GLN A 239 51.86 0.72 18.47
CA GLN A 239 52.52 0.12 17.31
C GLN A 239 52.84 -1.36 17.59
N GLY A 240 52.47 -2.25 16.67
CA GLY A 240 52.60 -3.71 16.83
C GLY A 240 51.36 -4.42 17.39
N GLU A 241 50.33 -3.68 17.81
CA GLU A 241 49.06 -4.29 18.22
C GLU A 241 48.25 -4.81 17.02
N VAL A 242 47.49 -5.87 17.27
CA VAL A 242 46.78 -6.66 16.26
C VAL A 242 45.30 -6.73 16.60
N VAL A 243 44.45 -6.58 15.59
CA VAL A 243 43.02 -6.86 15.69
C VAL A 243 42.62 -7.90 14.65
N ILE A 244 42.01 -8.97 15.12
CA ILE A 244 41.44 -10.03 14.30
C ILE A 244 39.95 -9.77 14.14
N ARG A 245 39.46 -9.74 12.91
CA ARG A 245 38.05 -9.49 12.60
C ARG A 245 37.53 -10.44 11.52
N PRO A 246 36.21 -10.65 11.42
CA PRO A 246 35.63 -11.34 10.27
C PRO A 246 36.01 -10.67 8.93
N SER A 247 36.34 -11.49 7.93
CA SER A 247 36.68 -11.01 6.60
C SER A 247 35.43 -10.69 5.79
N SER A 248 35.50 -9.65 4.95
CA SER A 248 34.47 -9.33 3.95
C SER A 248 34.51 -10.27 2.74
N LYS A 249 35.57 -11.08 2.59
CA LYS A 249 35.74 -12.01 1.46
C LYS A 249 34.93 -13.30 1.59
N GLY A 250 34.47 -13.66 2.79
CA GLY A 250 33.72 -14.90 3.01
C GLY A 250 33.52 -15.26 4.49
N SER A 251 32.54 -16.14 4.73
CA SER A 251 32.19 -16.65 6.06
C SER A 251 33.23 -17.63 6.66
N ASP A 252 34.19 -18.04 5.88
CA ASP A 252 35.30 -18.95 6.18
C ASP A 252 36.65 -18.24 6.36
N HIS A 253 36.71 -16.94 6.08
CA HIS A 253 37.94 -16.15 6.17
C HIS A 253 37.94 -15.24 7.41
N LEU A 254 39.12 -15.02 7.99
CA LEU A 254 39.40 -13.98 8.98
C LEU A 254 40.40 -12.98 8.39
N THR A 255 40.32 -11.72 8.81
CA THR A 255 41.30 -10.70 8.46
C THR A 255 42.00 -10.24 9.71
N ILE A 256 43.32 -10.24 9.66
CA ILE A 256 44.19 -9.73 10.71
C ILE A 256 44.69 -8.38 10.22
N THR A 257 44.40 -7.33 10.98
CA THR A 257 44.94 -5.99 10.74
C THR A 257 45.94 -5.72 11.87
N TRP A 258 47.08 -5.12 11.57
CA TRP A 258 48.13 -4.89 12.57
C TRP A 258 48.78 -3.52 12.34
N LYS A 259 49.00 -2.76 13.42
CA LYS A 259 49.51 -1.40 13.29
C LYS A 259 51.01 -1.40 13.02
N VAL A 260 51.41 -1.09 11.79
CA VAL A 260 52.81 -1.03 11.37
C VAL A 260 53.44 0.31 11.75
N ALA A 261 52.74 1.42 11.51
CA ALA A 261 53.18 2.79 11.81
C ALA A 261 51.97 3.74 11.89
N ASP A 262 52.20 5.04 12.15
CA ASP A 262 51.12 6.03 12.13
C ASP A 262 50.45 6.05 10.74
N LYS A 263 49.13 5.76 10.71
CA LYS A 263 48.30 5.64 9.51
C LYS A 263 48.70 4.51 8.54
N ILE A 264 49.44 3.51 9.01
CA ILE A 264 49.80 2.31 8.23
C ILE A 264 49.38 1.07 9.02
N TYR A 265 48.42 0.31 8.48
CA TYR A 265 47.75 -0.85 9.10
C TYR A 265 47.71 -2.08 8.18
#